data_AF-A0A9E2RN64-F1
#
_entry.id   AF-A0A9E2RN64-F1
#
_cell.length_a   1.000
_cell.length_b   1.000
_cell.length_c   1.000
_cell.angle_alpha   90.00
_cell.angle_beta   90.00
_cell.angle_gamma   90.00
#
_symmetry.space_group_name_H-M   'P 1'
#
loop_
_entity.id
_entity.type
_entity.pdbx_description
1 polymer ?
#
loop_
_entity_poly.entity_id
_entity_poly.type
_entity_poly.pdbx_seq_one_letter_code
_entity_poly.pdbx_strand_id
1 'polypeptide(L)'
;VVAEEVGHLGDLLHDPACQLFKASCSPLRQELLDRAIQQHDTPDTRMAIWAAVGRLLNDTNVQWLKDYRAAARDARIPSDRKARAQFWKSLQQAKKHEVEPIIDWFLSLSKEDLAILAGDPESSHPFVHHPDPEVFQSTDTLLAPLIRFFANELQRFRQKQTGCTLLASDYGIAEESLRQIAIQSGQLPGPPAPPTQAVA
;
A
#
# COMPACT_ATOMS: atom_id res chain seq x y z
N VAL A 1 11.10 10.44 -12.20
CA VAL A 1 9.75 11.03 -12.31
C VAL A 1 9.94 12.51 -12.46
N VAL A 2 9.58 13.05 -13.62
CA VAL A 2 9.68 14.47 -13.94
C VAL A 2 8.67 15.23 -13.07
N ALA A 3 8.94 16.49 -12.70
CA ALA A 3 8.06 17.26 -11.82
C ALA A 3 6.61 17.38 -12.37
N GLU A 4 6.44 17.41 -13.70
CA GLU A 4 5.14 17.39 -14.37
C GLU A 4 4.37 16.07 -14.16
N GLU A 5 5.05 14.92 -14.19
CA GLU A 5 4.44 13.61 -13.89
C GLU A 5 4.00 13.51 -12.42
N VAL A 6 4.76 14.16 -11.52
CA VAL A 6 4.46 14.23 -10.09
C VAL A 6 3.23 15.09 -9.81
N GLY A 7 3.08 16.22 -10.50
CA GLY A 7 1.91 17.10 -10.41
C GLY A 7 0.67 16.44 -10.97
N HIS A 8 0.76 15.86 -12.17
CA HIS A 8 -0.34 15.10 -12.77
C HIS A 8 -0.79 13.95 -11.87
N LEU A 9 0.15 13.22 -11.26
CA LEU A 9 -0.17 12.17 -10.29
C LEU A 9 -0.85 12.73 -9.02
N GLY A 10 -0.51 13.95 -8.58
CA GLY A 10 -1.20 14.66 -7.49
C GLY A 10 -2.66 14.92 -7.84
N ASP A 11 -2.90 15.48 -9.02
CA ASP A 11 -4.24 15.75 -9.53
C ASP A 11 -5.09 14.46 -9.63
N LEU A 12 -4.47 13.34 -10.01
CA LEU A 12 -5.14 12.06 -10.19
C LEU A 12 -5.41 11.28 -8.89
N LEU A 13 -4.58 11.47 -7.87
CA LEU A 13 -4.65 10.71 -6.60
C LEU A 13 -5.24 11.49 -5.44
N HIS A 14 -5.45 12.81 -5.56
CA HIS A 14 -5.58 13.74 -4.44
C HIS A 14 -4.28 13.90 -3.65
N ASP A 15 -3.95 15.13 -3.24
CA ASP A 15 -2.64 15.48 -2.67
C ASP A 15 -2.23 14.62 -1.45
N PRO A 16 -3.05 14.49 -0.39
CA PRO A 16 -2.79 13.58 0.73
C PRO A 16 -2.58 12.12 0.32
N ALA A 17 -3.40 11.59 -0.59
CA ALA A 17 -3.25 10.21 -1.06
C ALA A 17 -2.00 10.04 -1.94
N CYS A 18 -1.69 11.03 -2.77
CA CYS A 18 -0.48 11.10 -3.58
C CYS A 18 0.78 11.14 -2.72
N GLN A 19 0.77 11.94 -1.66
CA GLN A 19 1.85 12.01 -0.68
C GLN A 19 2.04 10.65 0.01
N LEU A 20 0.96 10.02 0.47
CA LEU A 20 1.00 8.69 1.06
C LEU A 20 1.52 7.64 0.07
N PHE A 21 1.05 7.65 -1.18
CA PHE A 21 1.47 6.72 -2.23
C PHE A 21 2.96 6.85 -2.58
N LYS A 22 3.49 8.07 -2.53
CA LYS A 22 4.92 8.35 -2.78
C LYS A 22 5.80 8.07 -1.55
N ALA A 23 5.24 7.89 -0.36
CA ALA A 23 6.01 7.73 0.87
C ALA A 23 6.70 6.36 0.97
N SER A 24 7.96 6.24 0.58
CA SER A 24 8.69 4.95 0.52
C SER A 24 8.76 4.16 1.83
N CYS A 25 8.48 4.80 2.97
CA CYS A 25 8.65 4.24 4.31
C CYS A 25 7.42 4.40 5.22
N SER A 26 6.21 4.66 4.69
CA SER A 26 5.02 4.73 5.54
C SER A 26 4.45 3.32 5.82
N PRO A 27 4.24 2.93 7.08
CA PRO A 27 3.55 1.69 7.43
C PRO A 27 2.15 1.58 6.80
N LEU A 28 1.39 2.69 6.80
CA LEU A 28 0.05 2.74 6.20
C LEU A 28 0.09 2.48 4.70
N ARG A 29 1.04 3.10 4.00
CA ARG A 29 1.21 2.87 2.56
C ARG A 29 1.48 1.40 2.28
N GLN A 30 2.40 0.78 3.01
CA GLN A 30 2.77 -0.61 2.78
C GLN A 30 1.59 -1.55 3.01
N GLU A 31 0.83 -1.34 4.07
CA GLU A 31 -0.37 -2.15 4.33
C GLU A 31 -1.44 -1.94 3.25
N LEU A 32 -1.69 -0.71 2.82
CA LEU A 32 -2.62 -0.43 1.71
C LEU A 32 -2.21 -1.10 0.41
N LEU A 33 -0.91 -1.11 0.08
CA LEU A 33 -0.39 -1.83 -1.08
C LEU A 33 -0.59 -3.33 -0.94
N ASP A 34 -0.32 -3.90 0.24
CA ASP A 34 -0.53 -5.32 0.51
C ASP A 34 -1.99 -5.70 0.32
N ARG A 35 -2.93 -4.95 0.89
CA ARG A 35 -4.37 -5.21 0.73
C ARG A 35 -4.83 -5.10 -0.71
N ALA A 36 -4.33 -4.10 -1.45
CA ALA A 36 -4.69 -3.92 -2.84
C ALA A 36 -4.14 -5.04 -3.74
N ILE A 37 -2.88 -5.44 -3.55
CA ILE A 37 -2.26 -6.57 -4.29
C ILE A 37 -2.99 -7.87 -3.99
N GLN A 38 -3.35 -8.08 -2.72
CA GLN A 38 -4.05 -9.28 -2.25
C GLN A 38 -5.54 -9.29 -2.60
N GLN A 39 -6.07 -8.20 -3.18
CA GLN A 39 -7.49 -8.03 -3.51
C GLN A 39 -8.40 -8.10 -2.29
N HIS A 40 -7.92 -7.61 -1.14
CA HIS A 40 -8.71 -7.48 0.10
C HIS A 40 -9.51 -6.18 0.14
N ASP A 41 -9.27 -5.26 -0.81
CA ASP A 41 -10.08 -4.08 -1.05
C ASP A 41 -10.88 -4.23 -2.36
N THR A 42 -11.72 -3.24 -2.67
CA THR A 42 -12.43 -3.17 -3.96
C THR A 42 -11.92 -2.01 -4.79
N PRO A 43 -11.76 -2.16 -6.12
CA PRO A 43 -11.41 -1.04 -7.00
C PRO A 43 -12.27 0.21 -6.79
N ASP A 44 -13.56 0.01 -6.53
CA ASP A 44 -14.56 1.07 -6.37
C ASP A 44 -14.34 1.93 -5.12
N THR A 45 -13.84 1.33 -4.02
CA THR A 45 -13.62 2.03 -2.74
C THR A 45 -12.16 2.36 -2.48
N ARG A 46 -11.22 1.75 -3.20
CA ARG A 46 -9.78 1.87 -2.96
C ARG A 46 -9.32 3.32 -2.95
N MET A 47 -9.72 4.11 -3.94
CA MET A 47 -9.26 5.51 -3.98
C MET A 47 -9.75 6.32 -2.78
N ALA A 48 -11.00 6.12 -2.37
CA ALA A 48 -11.56 6.77 -1.18
C ALA A 48 -10.80 6.35 0.09
N ILE A 49 -10.41 5.08 0.21
CA ILE A 49 -9.56 4.60 1.31
C ILE A 49 -8.20 5.30 1.29
N TRP A 50 -7.51 5.35 0.15
CA TRP A 50 -6.23 6.03 0.04
C TRP A 50 -6.32 7.51 0.40
N ALA A 51 -7.38 8.20 -0.05
CA ALA A 51 -7.62 9.61 0.27
C ALA A 51 -7.89 9.83 1.76
N ALA A 52 -8.78 9.02 2.36
CA ALA A 52 -9.11 9.09 3.77
C ALA A 52 -7.90 8.78 4.68
N VAL A 53 -7.12 7.75 4.35
CA VAL A 53 -5.88 7.42 5.08
C VAL A 53 -4.82 8.50 4.89
N GLY A 54 -4.68 9.06 3.68
CA GLY A 54 -3.78 10.18 3.41
C GLY A 54 -4.12 11.41 4.24
N ARG A 55 -5.42 11.72 4.41
CA ARG A 55 -5.89 12.81 5.27
C ARG A 55 -5.65 12.54 6.74
N LEU A 56 -6.00 11.34 7.22
CA LEU A 56 -5.66 10.90 8.57
C LEU A 56 -4.16 11.08 8.84
N LEU A 57 -3.32 10.76 7.87
CA LEU A 57 -1.89 10.97 8.00
C LEU A 57 -1.56 12.45 8.19
N ASN A 58 -2.08 13.34 7.34
CA ASN A 58 -1.79 14.77 7.45
C ASN A 58 -2.27 15.38 8.77
N ASP A 59 -3.47 14.98 9.24
CA ASP A 59 -4.11 15.55 10.42
C ASP A 59 -3.62 14.94 11.74
N THR A 60 -3.02 13.74 11.70
CA THR A 60 -2.45 13.12 12.90
C THR A 60 -1.05 13.66 13.22
N ASN A 61 -0.80 13.95 14.49
CA ASN A 61 0.54 14.23 15.03
C ASN A 61 1.38 12.96 15.25
N VAL A 62 0.96 11.83 14.67
CA VAL A 62 1.54 10.51 14.91
C VAL A 62 2.67 10.27 13.90
N GLN A 63 3.87 10.74 14.24
CA GLN A 63 5.01 10.77 13.31
C GLN A 63 5.40 9.38 12.76
N TRP A 64 5.17 8.30 13.51
CA TRP A 64 5.53 6.95 13.08
C TRP A 64 4.66 6.41 11.94
N LEU A 65 3.43 6.92 11.76
CA LEU A 65 2.57 6.59 10.62
C LEU A 65 3.11 7.19 9.31
N LYS A 66 3.84 8.31 9.42
CA LYS A 66 4.39 9.08 8.28
C LYS A 66 5.67 8.47 7.74
N ASP A 67 6.53 7.99 8.63
CA ASP A 67 7.83 7.45 8.26
C ASP A 67 8.32 6.44 9.32
N TYR A 68 8.67 5.23 8.88
CA TYR A 68 9.41 4.26 9.69
C TYR A 68 10.65 4.88 10.35
N ARG A 69 11.31 5.87 9.73
CA ARG A 69 12.47 6.57 10.33
C ARG A 69 12.11 7.36 11.57
N ALA A 70 10.87 7.84 11.69
CA ALA A 70 10.42 8.50 12.91
C ALA A 70 10.28 7.51 14.07
N ALA A 71 9.85 6.27 13.80
CA ALA A 71 9.87 5.20 14.79
C ALA A 71 11.31 4.75 15.13
N ALA A 72 12.24 4.89 14.18
CA ALA A 72 13.66 4.59 14.39
C ALA A 72 14.46 5.75 15.02
N ARG A 73 13.83 6.90 15.32
CA ARG A 73 14.53 8.12 15.76
C ARG A 73 15.25 7.92 17.11
N ASP A 74 14.72 7.05 17.95
CA ASP A 74 15.30 6.66 19.24
C ASP A 74 16.01 5.30 19.20
N ALA A 75 15.92 4.56 18.09
CA ALA A 75 16.53 3.25 17.94
C ALA A 75 17.90 3.37 17.25
N ARG A 76 18.93 2.72 17.82
CA ARG A 76 20.27 2.71 17.23
C ARG A 76 20.26 1.83 15.97
N ILE A 77 20.11 2.46 14.80
CA ILE A 77 20.13 1.76 13.50
C ILE A 77 21.49 1.05 13.35
N PRO A 78 21.51 -0.28 13.12
CA PRO A 78 22.78 -1.00 12.96
C PRO A 78 23.57 -0.49 11.74
N SER A 79 24.90 -0.45 11.88
CA SER A 79 25.81 -0.11 10.77
C SER A 79 26.03 -1.29 9.82
N ASP A 80 25.99 -2.52 10.33
CA ASP A 80 26.10 -3.74 9.53
C ASP A 80 24.90 -3.90 8.59
N ARG A 81 25.15 -4.30 7.34
CA ARG A 81 24.13 -4.40 6.30
C ARG A 81 23.06 -5.43 6.66
N LYS A 82 23.45 -6.60 7.18
CA LYS A 82 22.54 -7.69 7.51
C LYS A 82 21.72 -7.34 8.75
N ALA A 83 22.36 -6.82 9.78
CA ALA A 83 21.70 -6.35 11.00
C ALA A 83 20.72 -5.21 10.71
N ARG A 84 21.07 -4.28 9.80
CA ARG A 84 20.19 -3.19 9.37
C ARG A 84 18.98 -3.69 8.59
N ALA A 85 19.16 -4.64 7.68
CA ALA A 85 18.04 -5.27 6.97
C ALA A 85 17.08 -5.95 7.96
N GLN A 86 17.63 -6.66 8.95
CA GLN A 86 16.83 -7.32 9.98
C GLN A 86 16.13 -6.32 10.91
N PHE A 87 16.77 -5.21 11.25
CA PHE A 87 16.16 -4.11 11.99
C PHE A 87 14.93 -3.56 11.26
N TRP A 88 15.05 -3.25 9.96
CA TRP A 88 13.94 -2.73 9.17
C TRP A 88 12.80 -3.75 9.05
N LYS A 89 13.12 -5.03 8.84
CA LYS A 89 12.13 -6.11 8.81
C LYS A 89 11.34 -6.21 10.13
N SER A 90 12.04 -6.19 11.27
CA SER A 90 11.39 -6.24 12.59
C SER A 90 10.52 -5.01 12.86
N LEU A 91 11.00 -3.81 12.48
CA LEU A 91 10.25 -2.57 12.65
C LEU A 91 8.97 -2.58 11.80
N GLN A 92 9.08 -3.03 10.55
CA GLN A 92 7.94 -3.18 9.65
C GLN A 92 6.90 -4.12 10.26
N GLN A 93 7.31 -5.28 10.77
CA GLN A 93 6.42 -6.25 11.39
C GLN A 93 5.75 -5.69 12.66
N ALA A 94 6.51 -4.99 13.52
CA ALA A 94 5.95 -4.37 14.71
C ALA A 94 4.88 -3.31 14.37
N LYS A 95 5.16 -2.44 13.40
CA LYS A 95 4.19 -1.42 12.99
C LYS A 95 3.02 -1.96 12.18
N LYS A 96 3.21 -3.07 11.46
CA LYS A 96 2.11 -3.74 10.75
C LYS A 96 0.99 -4.11 11.74
N HIS A 97 1.32 -4.68 12.90
CA HIS A 97 0.33 -4.96 13.95
C HIS A 97 -0.38 -3.73 14.52
N GLU A 98 0.25 -2.55 14.49
CA GLU A 98 -0.39 -1.30 14.92
C GLU A 98 -1.29 -0.70 13.81
N VAL A 99 -1.05 -1.04 12.55
CA VAL A 99 -1.69 -0.44 11.37
C VAL A 99 -2.82 -1.31 10.83
N GLU A 100 -2.69 -2.64 10.91
CA GLU A 100 -3.70 -3.60 10.48
C GLU A 100 -5.11 -3.24 11.00
N PRO A 101 -5.31 -2.95 12.31
CA PRO A 101 -6.65 -2.60 12.80
C PRO A 101 -7.21 -1.30 12.22
N ILE A 102 -6.33 -0.34 11.89
CA ILE A 102 -6.73 0.93 11.29
C ILE A 102 -7.23 0.69 9.86
N ILE A 103 -6.47 -0.10 9.08
CA ILE A 103 -6.84 -0.45 7.71
C ILE A 103 -8.07 -1.35 7.67
N ASP A 104 -8.19 -2.31 8.59
CA ASP A 104 -9.38 -3.15 8.74
C ASP A 104 -10.62 -2.31 9.02
N TRP A 105 -10.49 -1.30 9.89
CA TRP A 105 -11.56 -0.34 10.12
C TRP A 105 -11.94 0.39 8.83
N PHE A 106 -10.99 0.96 8.07
CA PHE A 106 -11.29 1.61 6.79
C PHE A 106 -11.96 0.67 5.78
N LEU A 107 -11.54 -0.59 5.69
CA LEU A 107 -12.14 -1.58 4.79
C LEU A 107 -13.55 -2.00 5.20
N SER A 108 -13.93 -1.79 6.48
CA SER A 108 -15.27 -2.06 6.99
C SER A 108 -16.27 -0.93 6.75
N LEU A 109 -15.80 0.24 6.32
CA LEU A 109 -16.63 1.42 6.11
C LEU A 109 -17.40 1.35 4.79
N SER A 110 -18.55 2.01 4.77
CA SER A 110 -19.35 2.19 3.54
C SER A 110 -18.66 3.16 2.56
N LYS A 111 -19.08 3.17 1.29
CA LYS A 111 -18.56 4.14 0.30
C LYS A 111 -18.88 5.57 0.75
N GLU A 112 -20.06 5.77 1.36
CA GLU A 112 -20.52 7.05 1.88
C GLU A 112 -19.64 7.52 3.06
N ASP A 113 -19.35 6.65 4.03
CA ASP A 113 -18.48 6.99 5.16
C ASP A 113 -17.05 7.30 4.69
N LEU A 114 -16.55 6.52 3.74
CA LEU A 114 -15.23 6.75 3.14
C LEU A 114 -15.19 8.08 2.39
N ALA A 115 -16.26 8.44 1.67
CA ALA A 115 -16.37 9.74 1.01
C ALA A 115 -16.32 10.88 2.03
N ILE A 116 -17.09 10.79 3.13
CA ILE A 116 -17.06 11.80 4.21
C ILE A 116 -15.65 11.97 4.79
N LEU A 117 -14.93 10.86 5.01
CA LEU A 117 -13.56 10.89 5.54
C LEU A 117 -12.53 11.41 4.50
N ALA A 118 -12.76 11.15 3.22
CA ALA A 118 -11.96 11.70 2.12
C ALA A 118 -12.20 13.21 1.96
N GLY A 119 -13.39 13.70 2.34
CA GLY A 119 -13.75 15.12 2.41
C GLY A 119 -15.08 15.42 1.74
N ASP A 120 -15.54 16.65 1.88
CA ASP A 120 -16.85 17.09 1.40
C ASP A 120 -16.70 17.89 0.08
N PRO A 121 -17.22 17.40 -1.06
CA PRO A 121 -17.19 18.11 -2.34
C PRO A 121 -17.94 19.42 -2.36
N GLU A 122 -18.94 19.58 -1.49
CA GLU A 122 -19.75 20.79 -1.43
C GLU A 122 -19.20 21.81 -0.42
N SER A 123 -18.13 21.47 0.31
CA SER A 123 -17.58 22.36 1.32
C SER A 123 -16.85 23.53 0.69
N SER A 124 -17.23 24.76 1.03
CA SER A 124 -16.51 25.95 0.59
C SER A 124 -15.14 26.15 1.29
N HIS A 125 -14.80 25.30 2.27
CA HIS A 125 -13.58 25.42 3.06
C HIS A 125 -12.45 24.60 2.44
N PRO A 126 -11.31 25.18 2.01
CA PRO A 126 -10.28 24.47 1.23
C PRO A 126 -9.69 23.21 1.88
N PHE A 127 -9.68 23.13 3.21
CA PHE A 127 -9.19 21.93 3.95
C PHE A 127 -10.22 20.80 4.04
N VAL A 128 -11.49 21.09 3.75
CA VAL A 128 -12.61 20.16 3.85
C VAL A 128 -13.16 19.83 2.46
N HIS A 129 -13.10 20.80 1.55
CA HIS A 129 -13.41 20.68 0.13
C HIS A 129 -12.65 19.53 -0.52
N HIS A 130 -13.36 18.63 -1.17
CA HIS A 130 -12.74 17.48 -1.82
C HIS A 130 -13.42 17.14 -3.16
N PRO A 131 -12.70 16.93 -4.27
CA PRO A 131 -13.33 16.54 -5.54
C PRO A 131 -14.17 15.27 -5.38
N ASP A 132 -15.23 15.11 -6.18
CA ASP A 132 -16.03 13.87 -6.15
C ASP A 132 -15.10 12.64 -6.34
N PRO A 133 -15.16 11.62 -5.46
CA PRO A 133 -14.40 10.38 -5.58
C PRO A 133 -14.43 9.72 -6.97
N GLU A 134 -15.51 9.93 -7.73
CA GLU A 134 -15.67 9.39 -9.09
C GLU A 134 -14.80 10.10 -10.14
N VAL A 135 -14.17 11.23 -9.79
CA VAL A 135 -13.31 12.03 -10.68
C VAL A 135 -11.86 11.55 -10.66
N PHE A 136 -11.47 10.76 -9.66
CA PHE A 136 -10.10 10.25 -9.54
C PHE A 136 -9.88 9.01 -10.41
N GLN A 137 -8.66 8.86 -10.95
CA GLN A 137 -8.30 7.64 -11.65
C GLN A 137 -8.28 6.47 -10.67
N SER A 138 -8.76 5.30 -11.09
CA SER A 138 -8.61 4.10 -10.27
C SER A 138 -7.13 3.86 -9.92
N THR A 139 -6.87 3.60 -8.64
CA THR A 139 -5.53 3.26 -8.13
C THR A 139 -4.96 2.03 -8.84
N ASP A 140 -5.78 1.19 -9.48
CA ASP A 140 -5.33 0.07 -10.33
C ASP A 140 -4.33 0.51 -11.40
N THR A 141 -4.58 1.67 -12.00
CA THR A 141 -3.73 2.24 -13.06
C THR A 141 -2.31 2.53 -12.55
N LEU A 142 -2.19 2.80 -11.25
CA LEU A 142 -0.93 3.14 -10.57
C LEU A 142 -0.29 1.93 -9.90
N LEU A 143 -1.10 0.96 -9.49
CA LEU A 143 -0.64 -0.33 -8.99
C LEU A 143 -0.05 -1.19 -10.10
N ALA A 144 -0.61 -1.14 -11.32
CA ALA A 144 -0.14 -1.97 -12.44
C ALA A 144 1.36 -1.78 -12.77
N PRO A 145 1.90 -0.54 -12.88
CA PRO A 145 3.34 -0.33 -13.02
C PRO A 145 4.18 -0.91 -11.87
N LEU A 146 3.70 -0.80 -10.64
CA LEU A 146 4.37 -1.33 -9.45
C LEU A 146 4.38 -2.88 -9.46
N ILE A 147 3.25 -3.50 -9.76
CA ILE A 147 3.12 -4.95 -9.91
C ILE A 147 4.05 -5.45 -11.01
N ARG A 148 4.08 -4.77 -12.16
CA ARG A 148 4.98 -5.10 -13.27
C ARG A 148 6.45 -4.97 -12.88
N PHE A 149 6.80 -3.94 -12.12
CA PHE A 149 8.15 -3.78 -11.57
C PHE A 149 8.55 -4.99 -10.72
N PHE A 150 7.72 -5.38 -9.75
CA PHE A 150 8.01 -6.54 -8.90
C PHE A 150 8.06 -7.85 -9.68
N ALA A 151 7.15 -8.05 -10.64
CA ALA A 151 7.17 -9.21 -11.52
C ALA A 151 8.51 -9.31 -12.28
N ASN A 152 9.02 -8.19 -12.82
CA ASN A 152 10.30 -8.15 -13.53
C ASN A 152 11.50 -8.38 -12.59
N GLU A 153 11.48 -7.83 -11.38
CA GLU A 153 12.54 -8.10 -10.40
C GLU A 153 12.56 -9.57 -10.00
N LEU A 154 11.39 -10.18 -9.77
CA LEU A 154 11.25 -11.60 -9.46
C LEU A 154 11.77 -12.51 -10.58
N GLN A 155 11.67 -12.10 -11.85
CA GLN A 155 12.22 -12.87 -12.98
C GLN A 155 13.71 -13.17 -12.83
N ARG A 156 14.47 -12.25 -12.22
CA ARG A 156 15.93 -12.38 -12.03
C ARG A 156 16.31 -13.45 -11.02
N PHE A 157 15.39 -13.85 -10.14
CA PHE A 157 15.63 -14.88 -9.15
C PHE A 157 15.40 -16.28 -9.73
N ARG A 158 16.43 -17.14 -9.63
CA ARG A 158 16.31 -18.57 -9.94
C ARG A 158 15.33 -19.28 -9.02
N GLN A 159 15.38 -18.97 -7.73
CA GLN A 159 14.45 -19.47 -6.72
C GLN A 159 13.45 -18.37 -6.36
N LYS A 160 12.20 -18.52 -6.82
CA LYS A 160 11.16 -17.50 -6.65
C LYS A 160 10.81 -17.23 -5.19
N GLN A 161 10.77 -18.26 -4.35
CA GLN A 161 10.53 -18.10 -2.91
C GLN A 161 11.57 -17.19 -2.26
N THR A 162 12.86 -17.45 -2.53
CA THR A 162 13.97 -16.62 -2.04
C THR A 162 13.86 -15.18 -2.56
N GLY A 163 13.46 -15.00 -3.82
CA GLY A 163 13.19 -13.68 -4.38
C GLY A 163 12.07 -12.94 -3.66
N CYS A 164 10.96 -13.61 -3.36
CA CYS A 164 9.84 -13.04 -2.60
C CYS A 164 10.30 -12.59 -1.21
N THR A 165 11.03 -13.43 -0.47
CA THR A 165 11.52 -13.07 0.87
C THR A 165 12.48 -11.88 0.85
N LEU A 166 13.39 -11.81 -0.14
CA LEU A 166 14.36 -10.73 -0.24
C LEU A 166 13.71 -9.41 -0.65
N LEU A 167 12.89 -9.42 -1.71
CA LEU A 167 12.17 -8.24 -2.17
C LEU A 167 11.16 -7.74 -1.13
N ALA A 168 10.51 -8.64 -0.39
CA ALA A 168 9.62 -8.26 0.72
C ALA A 168 10.36 -7.39 1.74
N SER A 169 11.56 -7.84 2.13
CA SER A 169 12.42 -7.13 3.07
C SER A 169 12.98 -5.82 2.51
N ASP A 170 13.30 -5.75 1.23
CA ASP A 170 13.92 -4.58 0.62
C ASP A 170 12.90 -3.46 0.36
N TYR A 171 11.66 -3.81 0.02
CA TYR A 171 10.62 -2.85 -0.37
C TYR A 171 9.54 -2.64 0.68
N GLY A 172 9.56 -3.43 1.76
CA GLY A 172 8.59 -3.33 2.84
C GLY A 172 7.19 -3.80 2.43
N ILE A 173 7.11 -4.80 1.56
CA ILE A 173 5.86 -5.42 1.07
C ILE A 173 5.75 -6.81 1.71
N ALA A 174 4.53 -7.30 1.97
CA ALA A 174 4.36 -8.66 2.48
C ALA A 174 4.88 -9.70 1.49
N GLU A 175 5.51 -10.76 2.02
CA GLU A 175 5.97 -11.89 1.20
C GLU A 175 4.82 -12.53 0.41
N GLU A 176 3.63 -12.60 1.02
CA GLU A 176 2.43 -13.13 0.36
C GLU A 176 1.98 -12.26 -0.82
N SER A 177 2.08 -10.93 -0.73
CA SER A 177 1.78 -10.03 -1.86
C SER A 177 2.71 -10.31 -3.04
N LEU A 178 4.01 -10.50 -2.78
CA LEU A 178 4.98 -10.84 -3.84
C LEU A 178 4.75 -12.25 -4.39
N ARG A 179 4.30 -13.18 -3.55
CA ARG A 179 3.90 -14.53 -3.99
C ARG A 179 2.70 -14.46 -4.92
N GLN A 180 1.68 -13.67 -4.57
CA GLN A 180 0.53 -13.44 -5.43
C GLN A 180 0.93 -12.83 -6.77
N ILE A 181 1.81 -11.83 -6.78
CA ILE A 181 2.35 -11.26 -8.02
C ILE A 181 3.07 -12.34 -8.84
N ALA A 182 3.90 -13.18 -8.22
CA ALA A 182 4.59 -14.27 -8.90
C ALA A 182 3.61 -15.29 -9.52
N ILE A 183 2.52 -15.62 -8.82
CA ILE A 183 1.46 -16.50 -9.32
C ILE A 183 0.73 -15.86 -10.50
N GLN A 184 0.26 -14.62 -10.35
CA GLN A 184 -0.44 -13.85 -11.40
C GLN A 184 0.44 -13.66 -12.65
N SER A 185 1.77 -13.59 -12.46
CA SER A 185 2.76 -13.48 -13.54
C SER A 185 3.17 -14.82 -14.16
N GLY A 186 2.59 -15.95 -13.72
CA GLY A 186 2.95 -17.29 -14.19
C GLY A 186 4.34 -17.78 -13.76
N GLN A 187 4.97 -17.16 -12.76
CA GLN A 187 6.30 -17.52 -12.26
C GLN A 187 6.26 -18.55 -11.12
N LEU A 188 5.14 -18.65 -10.41
CA LEU A 188 4.87 -19.67 -9.41
C LEU A 188 3.54 -20.38 -9.74
N PRO A 189 3.40 -21.68 -9.37
CA PRO A 189 2.13 -22.36 -9.51
C PRO A 189 1.10 -21.70 -8.58
N GLY A 190 -0.11 -21.47 -9.11
CA GLY A 190 -1.25 -21.05 -8.30
C GLY A 190 -1.75 -22.16 -7.37
N PRO A 191 -2.63 -21.83 -6.41
CA PRO A 191 -3.27 -22.83 -5.59
C PRO A 191 -4.00 -23.86 -6.48
N PRO A 192 -3.98 -25.16 -6.13
CA PRO A 192 -4.69 -26.18 -6.89
C PRO A 192 -6.18 -25.84 -6.92
N ALA A 193 -6.80 -26.02 -8.10
CA ALA A 193 -8.23 -25.80 -8.25
C ALA A 193 -9.01 -26.63 -7.21
N PRO A 194 -10.07 -26.07 -6.59
CA PRO A 194 -10.88 -26.84 -5.66
C PRO A 194 -11.41 -28.10 -6.36
N PRO A 195 -11.47 -29.24 -5.66
CA PRO A 195 -11.95 -30.48 -6.27
C PRO A 195 -13.36 -30.23 -6.78
N THR A 196 -13.56 -30.41 -8.10
CA THR A 196 -14.88 -30.40 -8.73
C THR A 196 -15.74 -31.39 -7.97
N GLN A 197 -16.70 -30.90 -7.19
CA GLN A 197 -17.69 -31.77 -6.57
C GLN A 197 -18.45 -32.43 -7.72
N ALA A 198 -18.17 -33.72 -7.93
CA ALA A 198 -18.97 -34.56 -8.80
C ALA A 198 -20.38 -34.58 -8.20
N VAL A 199 -21.30 -33.88 -8.84
CA VAL A 199 -22.72 -33.96 -8.54
C VAL A 199 -23.14 -35.39 -8.85
N ALA A 200 -23.45 -36.15 -7.80
CA ALA A 200 -24.04 -37.48 -7.88
C ALA A 200 -25.56 -37.37 -7.88
#